data_AF-A0A8T0DVN3-F1
#
_entry.id   AF-A0A8T0DVN3-F1
#
_cell.length_a   1.000
_cell.length_b   1.000
_cell.length_c   1.000
_cell.angle_alpha   90.00
_cell.angle_beta   90.00
_cell.angle_gamma   90.00
#
_symmetry.space_group_name_H-M   'P 1'
#
loop_
_entity.id
_entity.type
_entity.pdbx_description
1 polymer ?
#
loop_
_entity_poly.entity_id
_entity_poly.type
_entity_poly.pdbx_seq_one_letter_code
_entity_poly.pdbx_strand_id
1 'polypeptide(L)'
;MTKGEIEAFVILLREELDKERQERNLIALEKDKIMTFWELSKKQLEDSRALLAKKERELEDMDERHQLEMKVYRQKLKHLMFEQNSREAEAKKESMQDLSNARDEARAEIRAIRNENYALKARLRQQQVQSEEAVKMLKKQHELDLSNVRRDFSRQTEEIEARAAKQMAMVREQVDTQRRVEVHMTEEHKNKHIQSLESNHERAFANMKAYYNDVTLGNISVIKTLRENIDELRSQLGRAQNLLDSSQAELNQKSTSLFKLEKENNHLRHVAKLYDNEKVAHQLTKQNAKKTLLAMEKTEMNLDIMTERFDGVDKMRKCLVDQFEKLLLDVQQRMGLRALLFERKLRHLAGTLETREAQIMQLVTALGSDPTAVEQARQHLENLLQTKNGIIEELQYEVMRMGKAYSELWSTCQRKLVEEMNSPVNLGITPVKANVNLTSQFNQSTAIGQKITHQAASPGDPKNQIFGEPKTSILSMGKGPTGLASVAPL
;
A
#
# COMPACT_ATOMS: atom_id res chain seq x y z
N MET A 1 0.69 -141.12 119.64
CA MET A 1 -0.37 -140.86 118.64
C MET A 1 -0.81 -142.17 118.03
N THR A 2 -2.12 -142.40 118.01
CA THR A 2 -2.75 -143.54 117.31
C THR A 2 -2.82 -143.25 115.80
N LYS A 3 -2.93 -144.28 114.95
CA LYS A 3 -2.87 -144.15 113.48
C LYS A 3 -3.79 -143.06 112.91
N GLY A 4 -4.97 -142.86 113.49
CA GLY A 4 -5.93 -141.81 113.08
C GLY A 4 -5.51 -140.38 113.40
N GLU A 5 -4.71 -140.16 114.46
CA GLU A 5 -4.20 -138.82 114.82
C GLU A 5 -3.09 -138.37 113.86
N ILE A 6 -2.30 -139.32 113.34
CA ILE A 6 -1.27 -139.04 112.32
C ILE A 6 -1.91 -138.74 110.97
N GLU A 7 -2.97 -139.45 110.59
CA GLU A 7 -3.72 -139.18 109.35
C GLU A 7 -4.38 -137.79 109.37
N ALA A 8 -4.97 -137.36 110.49
CA ALA A 8 -5.53 -136.02 110.64
C ALA A 8 -4.45 -134.91 110.57
N PHE A 9 -3.29 -135.12 111.19
CA PHE A 9 -2.17 -134.16 111.14
C PHE A 9 -1.56 -134.05 109.73
N VAL A 10 -1.54 -135.15 108.97
CA VAL A 10 -1.11 -135.17 107.55
C VAL A 10 -2.10 -134.42 106.65
N ILE A 11 -3.40 -134.47 106.94
CA ILE A 11 -4.41 -133.70 106.19
C ILE A 11 -4.26 -132.21 106.48
N LEU A 12 -4.10 -131.80 107.74
CA LEU A 12 -3.86 -130.40 108.11
C LEU A 12 -2.58 -129.84 107.47
N LEU A 13 -1.47 -130.59 107.50
CA LEU A 13 -0.23 -130.18 106.84
C LEU A 13 -0.37 -130.11 105.31
N ARG A 14 -1.22 -130.94 104.69
CA ARG A 14 -1.54 -130.83 103.26
C ARG A 14 -2.38 -129.60 102.96
N GLU A 15 -3.36 -129.28 103.79
CA GLU A 15 -4.17 -128.06 103.65
C GLU A 15 -3.34 -126.79 103.88
N GLU A 16 -2.43 -126.79 104.85
CA GLU A 16 -1.46 -125.71 105.06
C GLU A 16 -0.50 -125.59 103.88
N LEU A 17 0.03 -126.71 103.37
CA LEU A 17 0.87 -126.71 102.17
C LEU A 17 0.13 -126.20 100.93
N ASP A 18 -1.15 -126.55 100.77
CA ASP A 18 -1.97 -126.10 99.64
C ASP A 18 -2.39 -124.63 99.78
N LYS A 19 -2.61 -124.12 101.00
CA LYS A 19 -2.77 -122.69 101.28
C LYS A 19 -1.50 -121.91 100.97
N GLU A 20 -0.34 -122.36 101.46
CA GLU A 20 0.95 -121.73 101.14
C GLU A 20 1.24 -121.76 99.62
N ARG A 21 0.83 -122.82 98.91
CA ARG A 21 0.93 -122.89 97.45
C ARG A 21 0.00 -121.88 96.76
N GLN A 22 -1.23 -121.74 97.22
CA GLN A 22 -2.18 -120.76 96.69
C GLN A 22 -1.71 -119.33 96.95
N GLU A 23 -1.21 -119.03 98.15
CA GLU A 23 -0.64 -117.73 98.50
C GLU A 23 0.61 -117.43 97.69
N ARG A 24 1.52 -118.40 97.52
CA ARG A 24 2.69 -118.23 96.65
C ARG A 24 2.30 -117.98 95.19
N ASN A 25 1.26 -118.65 94.70
CA ASN A 25 0.75 -118.46 93.34
C ASN A 25 0.09 -117.08 93.19
N LEU A 26 -0.70 -116.64 94.17
CA LEU A 26 -1.31 -115.31 94.19
C LEU A 26 -0.23 -114.22 94.22
N ILE A 27 0.77 -114.35 95.09
CA ILE A 27 1.92 -113.43 95.18
C ILE A 27 2.73 -113.43 93.88
N ALA A 28 2.90 -114.58 93.22
CA ALA A 28 3.56 -114.66 91.93
C ALA A 28 2.77 -113.92 90.84
N LEU A 29 1.45 -114.13 90.76
CA LEU A 29 0.56 -113.42 89.84
C LEU A 29 0.53 -111.91 90.10
N GLU A 30 0.53 -111.48 91.36
CA GLU A 30 0.59 -110.07 91.74
C GLU A 30 1.94 -109.45 91.37
N LYS A 31 3.05 -110.17 91.62
CA LYS A 31 4.39 -109.74 91.19
C LYS A 31 4.46 -109.61 89.68
N ASP A 32 3.95 -110.58 88.93
CA ASP A 32 3.95 -110.55 87.46
C ASP A 32 3.06 -109.41 86.94
N LYS A 33 1.90 -109.17 87.54
CA LYS A 33 1.06 -107.98 87.24
C LYS A 33 1.80 -106.68 87.52
N ILE A 34 2.44 -106.54 88.68
CA ILE A 34 3.23 -105.33 89.01
C ILE A 34 4.40 -105.16 88.04
N MET A 35 5.07 -106.26 87.67
CA MET A 35 6.19 -106.23 86.73
C MET A 35 5.73 -105.81 85.33
N THR A 36 4.62 -106.37 84.82
CA THR A 36 4.04 -105.95 83.54
C THR A 36 3.54 -104.50 83.54
N PHE A 37 2.89 -104.04 84.61
CA PHE A 37 2.50 -102.63 84.76
C PHE A 37 3.71 -101.70 84.81
N TRP A 38 4.77 -102.10 85.51
CA TRP A 38 6.01 -101.35 85.57
C TRP A 38 6.70 -101.29 84.21
N GLU A 39 6.81 -102.40 83.49
CA GLU A 39 7.36 -102.45 82.14
C GLU A 39 6.55 -101.60 81.16
N LEU A 40 5.21 -101.71 81.21
CA LEU A 40 4.31 -100.92 80.37
C LEU A 40 4.41 -99.43 80.69
N SER A 41 4.40 -99.04 81.97
CA SER A 41 4.52 -97.63 82.38
C SER A 41 5.91 -97.08 82.05
N LYS A 42 6.97 -97.88 82.21
CA LYS A 42 8.33 -97.54 81.80
C LYS A 42 8.41 -97.32 80.29
N LYS A 43 7.82 -98.22 79.50
CA LYS A 43 7.74 -98.08 78.04
C LYS A 43 6.93 -96.84 77.64
N GLN A 44 5.78 -96.59 78.25
CA GLN A 44 4.97 -95.39 77.98
C GLN A 44 5.72 -94.10 78.33
N LEU A 45 6.50 -94.10 79.42
CA LEU A 45 7.35 -92.98 79.79
C LEU A 45 8.48 -92.78 78.78
N GLU A 46 9.15 -93.85 78.34
CA GLU A 46 10.18 -93.83 77.31
C GLU A 46 9.61 -93.32 75.96
N ASP A 47 8.44 -93.82 75.55
CA ASP A 47 7.74 -93.39 74.33
C ASP A 47 7.34 -91.92 74.41
N SER A 48 6.83 -91.46 75.56
CA SER A 48 6.44 -90.05 75.77
C SER A 48 7.67 -89.13 75.77
N ARG A 49 8.77 -89.55 76.38
CA ARG A 49 10.05 -88.82 76.34
C ARG A 49 10.61 -88.75 74.92
N ALA A 50 10.55 -89.85 74.17
CA ALA A 50 10.97 -89.88 72.77
C ALA A 50 10.10 -88.95 71.90
N LEU A 51 8.78 -88.91 72.15
CA LEU A 51 7.86 -88.01 71.45
C LEU A 51 8.13 -86.53 71.80
N LEU A 52 8.39 -86.22 73.07
CA LEU A 52 8.77 -84.86 73.50
C LEU A 52 10.07 -84.42 72.83
N ALA A 53 11.12 -85.25 72.86
CA ALA A 53 12.38 -84.94 72.19
C ALA A 53 12.22 -84.75 70.68
N LYS A 54 11.34 -85.53 70.05
CA LYS A 54 10.99 -85.34 68.63
C LYS A 54 10.29 -84.00 68.41
N LYS A 55 9.35 -83.62 69.29
CA LYS A 55 8.61 -82.35 69.19
C LYS A 55 9.49 -81.14 69.46
N GLU A 56 10.40 -81.22 70.42
CA GLU A 56 11.42 -80.19 70.67
C GLU A 56 12.30 -79.99 69.44
N ARG A 57 12.77 -81.09 68.83
CA ARG A 57 13.53 -81.01 67.57
C ARG A 57 12.71 -80.45 66.40
N GLU A 58 11.43 -80.81 66.28
CA GLU A 58 10.54 -80.22 65.28
C GLU A 58 10.36 -78.71 65.50
N LEU A 59 10.29 -78.24 66.75
CA LEU A 59 10.24 -76.81 67.06
C LEU A 59 11.54 -76.10 66.70
N GLU A 60 12.69 -76.68 67.04
CA GLU A 60 14.01 -76.16 66.66
C GLU A 60 14.15 -76.04 65.13
N ASP A 61 13.79 -77.10 64.39
CA ASP A 61 13.82 -77.10 62.92
C ASP A 61 12.90 -75.99 62.34
N MET A 62 11.74 -75.74 62.96
CA MET A 62 10.81 -74.68 62.51
C MET A 62 11.34 -73.28 62.84
N ASP A 63 11.96 -73.08 64.00
CA ASP A 63 12.60 -71.82 64.37
C ASP A 63 13.80 -71.51 63.46
N GLU A 64 14.62 -72.50 63.14
CA GLU A 64 15.72 -72.36 62.17
C GLU A 64 15.21 -71.95 60.78
N ARG A 65 14.15 -72.61 60.29
CA ARG A 65 13.48 -72.24 59.03
C ARG A 65 12.97 -70.81 59.08
N HIS A 66 12.27 -70.43 60.14
CA HIS A 66 11.76 -69.08 60.29
C HIS A 66 12.88 -68.03 60.31
N GLN A 67 14.00 -68.30 61.00
CA GLN A 67 15.16 -67.42 61.00
C GLN A 67 15.79 -67.26 59.60
N LEU A 68 15.87 -68.34 58.82
CA LEU A 68 16.34 -68.30 57.44
C LEU A 68 15.39 -67.49 56.55
N GLU A 69 14.08 -67.71 56.64
CA GLU A 69 13.06 -66.93 55.93
C GLU A 69 13.17 -65.44 56.26
N MET A 70 13.30 -65.09 57.55
CA MET A 70 13.48 -63.71 57.98
C MET A 70 14.77 -63.08 57.43
N LYS A 71 15.86 -63.84 57.28
CA LYS A 71 17.08 -63.36 56.61
C LYS A 71 16.84 -63.12 55.12
N VAL A 72 16.15 -64.03 54.43
CA VAL A 72 15.79 -63.88 53.02
C VAL A 72 14.88 -62.67 52.80
N TYR A 73 13.84 -62.49 53.62
CA TYR A 73 12.94 -61.33 53.53
C TYR A 73 13.68 -60.02 53.78
N ARG A 74 14.57 -59.96 54.77
CA ARG A 74 15.43 -58.79 54.99
C ARG A 74 16.31 -58.48 53.78
N GLN A 75 16.88 -59.49 53.13
CA GLN A 75 17.69 -59.29 51.93
C GLN A 75 16.84 -58.82 50.73
N LYS A 76 15.66 -59.42 50.53
CA LYS A 76 14.69 -58.98 49.51
C LYS A 76 14.29 -57.52 49.70
N LEU A 77 14.00 -57.11 50.94
CA LEU A 77 13.67 -55.74 51.27
C LEU A 77 14.84 -54.78 50.96
N LYS A 78 16.07 -55.15 51.33
CA LYS A 78 17.26 -54.36 51.00
C LYS A 78 17.46 -54.21 49.49
N HIS A 79 17.29 -55.29 48.74
CA HIS A 79 17.40 -55.26 47.27
C HIS A 79 16.33 -54.36 46.65
N LEU A 80 15.07 -54.50 47.10
CA LEU A 80 13.96 -53.67 46.61
C LEU A 80 14.19 -52.18 46.91
N MET A 81 14.66 -51.83 48.12
CA MET A 81 14.99 -50.45 48.46
C MET A 81 16.15 -49.91 47.61
N PHE A 82 17.20 -50.71 47.38
CA PHE A 82 18.32 -50.30 46.53
C PHE A 82 17.87 -50.07 45.09
N GLU A 83 17.06 -50.98 44.56
CA GLU A 83 16.50 -50.88 43.22
C GLU A 83 15.58 -49.66 43.08
N GLN A 84 14.69 -49.42 44.04
CA GLN A 84 13.84 -48.24 44.06
C GLN A 84 14.67 -46.95 44.12
N ASN A 85 15.67 -46.88 45.02
CA ASN A 85 16.55 -45.71 45.12
C ASN A 85 17.37 -45.50 43.85
N SER A 86 17.84 -46.58 43.21
CA SER A 86 18.58 -46.50 41.94
C SER A 86 17.69 -45.96 40.82
N ARG A 87 16.47 -46.52 40.68
CA ARG A 87 15.48 -46.05 39.70
C ARG A 87 15.08 -44.59 39.95
N GLU A 88 14.91 -44.19 41.21
CA GLU A 88 14.61 -42.80 41.57
C GLU A 88 15.78 -41.86 41.24
N ALA A 89 17.02 -42.28 41.50
CA ALA A 89 18.21 -41.51 41.14
C ALA A 89 18.38 -41.37 39.62
N GLU A 90 18.12 -42.44 38.87
CA GLU A 90 18.13 -42.43 37.40
C GLU A 90 17.05 -41.52 36.84
N ALA A 91 15.80 -41.63 37.31
CA ALA A 91 14.69 -40.78 36.88
C ALA A 91 14.96 -39.29 37.20
N LYS A 92 15.54 -38.98 38.36
CA LYS A 92 15.96 -37.61 38.70
C LYS A 92 17.06 -37.08 37.78
N LYS A 93 18.02 -37.93 37.44
CA LYS A 93 19.12 -37.58 36.52
C LYS A 93 18.58 -37.32 35.11
N GLU A 94 17.72 -38.20 34.60
CA GLU A 94 17.07 -38.06 33.30
C GLU A 94 16.24 -36.77 33.23
N SER A 95 15.38 -36.54 34.22
CA SER A 95 14.58 -35.31 34.31
C SER A 95 15.46 -34.04 34.35
N MET A 96 16.58 -34.06 35.08
CA MET A 96 17.52 -32.94 35.12
C MET A 96 18.22 -32.72 33.78
N GLN A 97 18.57 -33.80 33.08
CA GLN A 97 19.17 -33.74 31.76
C GLN A 97 18.17 -33.19 30.72
N ASP A 98 16.92 -33.63 30.75
CA ASP A 98 15.86 -33.13 29.87
C ASP A 98 15.60 -31.63 30.09
N LEU A 99 15.55 -31.19 31.34
CA LEU A 99 15.45 -29.76 31.67
C LEU A 99 16.66 -28.97 31.18
N SER A 100 17.86 -29.53 31.26
CA SER A 100 19.07 -28.90 30.73
C SER A 100 19.03 -28.79 29.20
N ASN A 101 18.64 -29.86 28.51
CA ASN A 101 18.51 -29.90 27.05
C ASN A 101 17.48 -28.88 26.58
N ALA A 102 16.27 -28.88 27.17
CA ALA A 102 15.22 -27.92 26.83
C ALA A 102 15.68 -26.47 27.07
N ARG A 103 16.45 -26.21 28.13
CA ARG A 103 17.03 -24.89 28.39
C ARG A 103 18.04 -24.48 27.32
N ASP A 104 18.89 -25.39 26.88
CA ASP A 104 19.92 -25.10 25.89
C ASP A 104 19.34 -24.97 24.47
N GLU A 105 18.30 -25.73 24.14
CA GLU A 105 17.48 -25.56 22.93
C GLU A 105 16.80 -24.19 22.90
N ALA A 106 16.10 -23.80 23.97
CA ALA A 106 15.49 -22.48 24.07
C ALA A 106 16.53 -21.35 23.93
N ARG A 107 17.73 -21.51 24.50
CA ARG A 107 18.83 -20.56 24.32
C ARG A 107 19.32 -20.51 22.86
N ALA A 108 19.39 -21.65 22.18
CA ALA A 108 19.78 -21.72 20.78
C ALA A 108 18.74 -21.03 19.88
N GLU A 109 17.46 -21.26 20.13
CA GLU A 109 16.35 -20.61 19.43
C GLU A 109 16.37 -19.08 19.63
N ILE A 110 16.55 -18.60 20.87
CA ILE A 110 16.69 -17.17 21.14
C ILE A 110 17.87 -16.55 20.37
N ARG A 111 19.01 -17.26 20.27
CA ARG A 111 20.16 -16.80 19.48
C ARG A 111 19.83 -16.76 17.99
N ALA A 112 19.15 -17.77 17.46
CA ALA A 112 18.74 -17.83 16.06
C ALA A 112 17.80 -16.66 15.71
N ILE A 113 16.76 -16.43 16.53
CA ILE A 113 15.82 -15.31 16.36
C ILE A 113 16.54 -13.97 16.41
N ARG A 114 17.48 -13.78 17.33
CA ARG A 114 18.29 -12.54 17.39
C ARG A 114 19.11 -12.34 16.13
N ASN A 115 19.79 -13.38 15.65
CA ASN A 115 20.60 -13.32 14.44
C ASN A 115 19.74 -13.00 13.21
N GLU A 116 18.59 -13.65 13.07
CA GLU A 116 17.62 -13.36 12.00
C GLU A 116 17.11 -11.92 12.10
N ASN A 117 16.79 -11.43 13.30
CA ASN A 117 16.38 -10.05 13.51
C ASN A 117 17.47 -9.04 13.09
N TYR A 118 18.74 -9.31 13.39
CA TYR A 118 19.87 -8.51 12.94
C TYR A 118 20.02 -8.54 11.41
N ALA A 119 19.91 -9.72 10.79
CA ALA A 119 19.97 -9.88 9.35
C ALA A 119 18.82 -9.15 8.64
N LEU A 120 17.59 -9.26 9.15
CA LEU A 120 16.41 -8.55 8.64
C LEU A 120 16.57 -7.03 8.77
N LYS A 121 17.08 -6.53 9.91
CA LYS A 121 17.39 -5.10 10.09
C LYS A 121 18.45 -4.61 9.11
N ALA A 122 19.51 -5.39 8.87
CA ALA A 122 20.54 -5.05 7.90
C ALA A 122 19.96 -5.00 6.48
N ARG A 123 19.15 -5.99 6.09
CA ARG A 123 18.48 -6.02 4.79
C ARG A 123 17.52 -4.85 4.60
N LEU A 124 16.75 -4.49 5.63
CA LEU A 124 15.85 -3.33 5.60
C LEU A 124 16.63 -2.03 5.39
N ARG A 125 17.74 -1.82 6.12
CA ARG A 125 18.61 -0.65 5.93
C ARG A 125 19.21 -0.61 4.53
N GLN A 126 19.67 -1.74 4.01
CA GLN A 126 20.19 -1.83 2.64
C GLN A 126 19.11 -1.45 1.61
N GLN A 127 17.88 -1.94 1.77
CA GLN A 127 16.77 -1.60 0.89
C GLN A 127 16.38 -0.11 0.98
N GLN A 128 16.45 0.49 2.17
CA GLN A 128 16.26 1.93 2.36
C GLN A 128 17.33 2.75 1.64
N VAL A 129 18.61 2.38 1.77
CA VAL A 129 19.70 3.07 1.07
C VAL A 129 19.52 2.96 -0.44
N GLN A 130 19.19 1.77 -0.96
CA GLN A 130 18.93 1.58 -2.38
C GLN A 130 17.75 2.41 -2.91
N SER A 131 16.66 2.52 -2.13
CA SER A 131 15.51 3.34 -2.54
C SER A 131 15.85 4.83 -2.52
N GLU A 132 16.60 5.30 -1.51
CA GLU A 132 17.11 6.67 -1.46
C GLU A 132 18.04 6.99 -2.63
N GLU A 133 18.94 6.08 -2.99
CA GLU A 133 19.82 6.21 -4.15
C GLU A 133 19.03 6.26 -5.46
N ALA A 134 18.01 5.42 -5.63
CA ALA A 134 17.13 5.45 -6.79
C ALA A 134 16.40 6.79 -6.91
N VAL A 135 15.89 7.34 -5.81
CA VAL A 135 15.25 8.68 -5.79
C VAL A 135 16.25 9.78 -6.15
N LYS A 136 17.48 9.72 -5.61
CA LYS A 136 18.54 10.69 -5.95
C LYS A 136 18.90 10.64 -7.44
N MET A 137 19.02 9.44 -8.01
CA MET A 137 19.29 9.24 -9.43
C MET A 137 18.15 9.79 -10.30
N LEU A 138 16.89 9.51 -9.93
CA LEU A 138 15.73 10.03 -10.65
C LEU A 138 15.65 11.56 -10.60
N LYS A 139 15.94 12.18 -9.45
CA LYS A 139 16.01 13.64 -9.31
C LYS A 139 17.09 14.24 -10.18
N LYS A 140 18.29 13.65 -10.18
CA LYS A 140 19.41 14.11 -11.03
C LYS A 140 19.07 13.99 -12.52
N GLN A 141 18.41 12.90 -12.93
CA GLN A 141 17.94 12.74 -14.30
C GLN A 141 16.92 13.82 -14.67
N HIS A 142 15.96 14.09 -13.79
CA HIS A 142 14.96 15.13 -14.01
C HIS A 142 15.58 16.54 -14.11
N GLU A 143 16.58 16.85 -13.29
CA GLU A 143 17.33 18.11 -13.39
C GLU A 143 18.06 18.27 -14.73
N LEU A 144 18.68 17.18 -15.22
CA LEU A 144 19.31 17.15 -16.54
C LEU A 144 18.29 17.37 -17.66
N ASP A 145 17.16 16.66 -17.62
CA ASP A 145 16.09 16.79 -18.62
C ASP A 145 15.51 18.21 -18.61
N LEU A 146 15.28 18.80 -17.43
CA LEU A 146 14.81 20.17 -17.29
C LEU A 146 15.82 21.18 -17.83
N SER A 147 17.13 20.97 -17.59
CA SER A 147 18.20 21.79 -18.15
C SER A 147 18.24 21.73 -19.68
N ASN A 148 18.09 20.53 -20.24
CA ASN A 148 18.01 20.32 -21.69
C ASN A 148 16.82 21.07 -22.31
N VAL A 149 15.64 20.92 -21.71
CA VAL A 149 14.42 21.61 -22.16
C VAL A 149 14.57 23.14 -22.07
N ARG A 150 15.15 23.66 -20.99
CA ARG A 150 15.44 25.11 -20.86
C ARG A 150 16.39 25.59 -21.95
N ARG A 151 17.45 24.82 -22.24
CA ARG A 151 18.41 25.13 -23.31
C ARG A 151 17.74 25.15 -24.68
N ASP A 152 16.86 24.18 -24.96
CA ASP A 152 16.11 24.14 -26.20
C ASP A 152 15.17 25.34 -26.36
N PHE A 153 14.48 25.74 -25.29
CA PHE A 153 13.66 26.95 -25.30
C PHE A 153 14.47 28.24 -25.45
N SER A 154 15.65 28.33 -24.82
CA SER A 154 16.55 29.48 -25.02
C SER A 154 16.95 29.60 -26.49
N ARG A 155 17.41 28.49 -27.08
CA ARG A 155 17.78 28.45 -28.51
C ARG A 155 16.60 28.83 -29.42
N GLN A 156 15.42 28.28 -29.18
CA GLN A 156 14.23 28.62 -29.98
C GLN A 156 13.87 30.11 -29.86
N THR A 157 14.00 30.68 -28.67
CA THR A 157 13.76 32.12 -28.44
C THR A 157 14.78 32.96 -29.19
N GLU A 158 16.07 32.66 -29.07
CA GLU A 158 17.15 33.33 -29.80
C GLU A 158 16.95 33.25 -31.33
N GLU A 159 16.52 32.09 -31.86
CA GLU A 159 16.22 31.93 -33.29
C GLU A 159 15.03 32.76 -33.76
N ILE A 160 14.00 32.93 -32.93
CA ILE A 160 12.83 33.76 -33.24
C ILE A 160 13.23 35.24 -33.19
N GLU A 161 13.96 35.65 -32.16
CA GLU A 161 14.47 37.02 -32.03
C GLU A 161 15.39 37.40 -33.19
N ALA A 162 16.32 36.53 -33.57
CA ALA A 162 17.20 36.74 -34.72
C ALA A 162 16.41 36.86 -36.03
N ARG A 163 15.38 36.03 -36.24
CA ARG A 163 14.49 36.14 -37.41
C ARG A 163 13.72 37.45 -37.44
N ALA A 164 13.15 37.86 -36.31
CA ALA A 164 12.42 39.12 -36.19
C ALA A 164 13.35 40.33 -36.42
N ALA A 165 14.55 40.32 -35.84
CA ALA A 165 15.55 41.36 -36.03
C ALA A 165 15.97 41.49 -37.51
N LYS A 166 16.19 40.35 -38.19
CA LYS A 166 16.49 40.34 -39.64
C LYS A 166 15.34 40.92 -40.46
N GLN A 167 14.09 40.56 -40.16
CA GLN A 167 12.92 41.14 -40.85
C GLN A 167 12.79 42.65 -40.61
N MET A 168 13.00 43.11 -39.38
CA MET A 168 13.00 44.54 -39.07
C MET A 168 14.10 45.30 -39.82
N ALA A 169 15.32 44.76 -39.88
CA ALA A 169 16.42 45.37 -40.63
C ALA A 169 16.10 45.47 -42.13
N MET A 170 15.55 44.41 -42.73
CA MET A 170 15.16 44.40 -44.13
C MET A 170 14.08 45.44 -44.45
N VAL A 171 13.06 45.59 -43.59
CA VAL A 171 12.02 46.61 -43.77
C VAL A 171 12.59 48.02 -43.65
N ARG A 172 13.51 48.27 -42.69
CA ARG A 172 14.19 49.57 -42.57
C ARG A 172 14.97 49.90 -43.85
N GLU A 173 15.74 48.95 -44.36
CA GLU A 173 16.51 49.13 -45.59
C GLU A 173 15.63 49.39 -46.81
N GLN A 174 14.47 48.70 -46.91
CA GLN A 174 13.49 48.93 -47.96
C GLN A 174 12.93 50.36 -47.90
N VAL A 175 12.51 50.83 -46.72
CA VAL A 175 11.99 52.19 -46.54
C VAL A 175 13.07 53.24 -46.82
N ASP A 176 14.30 53.04 -46.36
CA ASP A 176 15.41 53.95 -46.65
C ASP A 176 15.73 54.00 -48.14
N THR A 177 15.62 52.88 -48.83
CA THR A 177 15.82 52.82 -50.29
C THR A 177 14.68 53.52 -51.03
N GLN A 178 13.42 53.31 -50.63
CA GLN A 178 12.27 54.03 -51.17
C GLN A 178 12.43 55.54 -50.99
N ARG A 179 12.77 55.98 -49.77
CA ARG A 179 13.04 57.40 -49.47
C ARG A 179 14.14 57.96 -50.36
N ARG A 180 15.26 57.24 -50.55
CA ARG A 180 16.35 57.67 -51.44
C ARG A 180 15.87 57.83 -52.89
N VAL A 181 15.06 56.90 -53.39
CA VAL A 181 14.47 56.98 -54.73
C VAL A 181 13.52 58.17 -54.85
N GLU A 182 12.62 58.40 -53.89
CA GLU A 182 11.69 59.54 -53.88
C GLU A 182 12.42 60.89 -53.87
N VAL A 183 13.50 60.99 -53.08
CA VAL A 183 14.36 62.19 -53.06
C VAL A 183 14.99 62.41 -54.43
N HIS A 184 15.60 61.38 -55.03
CA HIS A 184 16.19 61.49 -56.37
C HIS A 184 15.17 61.86 -57.44
N MET A 185 13.98 61.26 -57.43
CA MET A 185 12.90 61.61 -58.35
C MET A 185 12.48 63.08 -58.19
N THR A 186 12.36 63.55 -56.96
CA THR A 186 12.02 64.94 -56.66
C THR A 186 13.11 65.91 -57.12
N GLU A 187 14.38 65.56 -56.94
CA GLU A 187 15.53 66.32 -57.42
C GLU A 187 15.56 66.38 -58.95
N GLU A 188 15.32 65.26 -59.64
CA GLU A 188 15.21 65.24 -61.10
C GLU A 188 14.07 66.13 -61.60
N HIS A 189 12.89 66.08 -60.96
CA HIS A 189 11.78 66.96 -61.30
C HIS A 189 12.13 68.44 -61.12
N LYS A 190 12.79 68.79 -60.00
CA LYS A 190 13.28 70.15 -59.74
C LYS A 190 14.31 70.58 -60.79
N ASN A 191 15.27 69.73 -61.13
CA ASN A 191 16.28 70.01 -62.14
C ASN A 191 15.68 70.21 -63.53
N LYS A 192 14.72 69.37 -63.93
CA LYS A 192 13.95 69.54 -65.17
C LYS A 192 13.19 70.87 -65.18
N HIS A 193 12.59 71.25 -64.05
CA HIS A 193 11.91 72.54 -63.93
C HIS A 193 12.88 73.72 -64.03
N ILE A 194 14.05 73.65 -63.37
CA ILE A 194 15.12 74.65 -63.47
C ILE A 194 15.56 74.81 -64.92
N GLN A 195 15.85 73.71 -65.63
CA GLN A 195 16.23 73.76 -67.06
C GLN A 195 15.14 74.38 -67.93
N SER A 196 13.87 74.05 -67.69
CA SER A 196 12.76 74.68 -68.41
C SER A 196 12.67 76.18 -68.12
N LEU A 197 12.91 76.59 -66.88
CA LEU A 197 12.89 77.98 -66.46
C LEU A 197 14.06 78.76 -67.08
N GLU A 198 15.26 78.18 -67.08
CA GLU A 198 16.46 78.70 -67.75
C GLU A 198 16.20 78.90 -69.24
N SER A 199 15.66 77.91 -69.94
CA SER A 199 15.31 78.02 -71.37
C SER A 199 14.26 79.11 -71.64
N ASN A 200 13.25 79.22 -70.76
CA ASN A 200 12.24 80.28 -70.86
C ASN A 200 12.84 81.66 -70.60
N HIS A 201 13.76 81.79 -69.64
CA HIS A 201 14.50 83.02 -69.38
C HIS A 201 15.42 83.38 -70.54
N GLU A 202 16.17 82.44 -71.12
CA GLU A 202 16.97 82.67 -72.33
C GLU A 202 16.11 83.16 -73.49
N ARG A 203 14.94 82.53 -73.70
CA ARG A 203 13.98 82.98 -74.71
C ARG A 203 13.46 84.39 -74.41
N ALA A 204 13.11 84.68 -73.16
CA ALA A 204 12.66 86.00 -72.74
C ALA A 204 13.76 87.06 -72.90
N PHE A 205 15.02 86.74 -72.55
CA PHE A 205 16.17 87.60 -72.76
C PHE A 205 16.47 87.79 -74.25
N ALA A 206 16.33 86.76 -75.08
CA ALA A 206 16.48 86.88 -76.53
C ALA A 206 15.37 87.77 -77.12
N ASN A 207 14.13 87.60 -76.68
CA ASN A 207 13.00 88.45 -77.07
C ASN A 207 13.18 89.89 -76.58
N MET A 208 13.68 90.09 -75.36
CA MET A 208 13.98 91.41 -74.79
C MET A 208 15.15 92.06 -75.53
N LYS A 209 16.20 91.30 -75.87
CA LYS A 209 17.28 91.77 -76.73
C LYS A 209 16.75 92.14 -78.12
N ALA A 210 15.91 91.31 -78.73
CA ALA A 210 15.28 91.62 -80.02
C ALA A 210 14.42 92.88 -79.93
N TYR A 211 13.55 92.98 -78.92
CA TYR A 211 12.74 94.16 -78.64
C TYR A 211 13.60 95.41 -78.44
N TYR A 212 14.66 95.34 -77.63
CA TYR A 212 15.55 96.47 -77.46
C TYR A 212 16.35 96.75 -78.73
N ASN A 213 16.72 95.75 -79.52
CA ASN A 213 17.42 95.92 -80.77
C ASN A 213 16.52 96.64 -81.79
N ASP A 214 15.25 96.24 -81.88
CA ASP A 214 14.18 96.87 -82.66
C ASP A 214 13.88 98.27 -82.15
N VAL A 215 13.88 98.48 -80.82
CA VAL A 215 13.78 99.81 -80.20
C VAL A 215 15.06 100.61 -80.41
N THR A 216 16.27 100.05 -80.53
CA THR A 216 17.47 100.81 -80.91
C THR A 216 17.48 101.14 -82.39
N LEU A 217 17.01 100.25 -83.27
CA LEU A 217 16.82 100.54 -84.69
C LEU A 217 15.73 101.59 -84.87
N GLY A 218 14.63 101.42 -84.15
CA GLY A 218 13.54 102.38 -84.00
C GLY A 218 14.05 103.69 -83.43
N ASN A 219 14.82 103.69 -82.35
CA ASN A 219 15.42 104.87 -81.74
C ASN A 219 16.53 105.46 -82.60
N ILE A 220 17.23 104.72 -83.44
CA ILE A 220 18.16 105.27 -84.43
C ILE A 220 17.36 105.99 -85.52
N SER A 221 16.24 105.41 -85.96
CA SER A 221 15.31 106.06 -86.88
C SER A 221 14.67 107.29 -86.25
N VAL A 222 14.31 107.21 -84.96
CA VAL A 222 13.72 108.29 -84.17
C VAL A 222 14.76 109.31 -83.75
N ILE A 223 16.03 108.96 -83.50
CA ILE A 223 17.16 109.88 -83.28
C ILE A 223 17.48 110.59 -84.60
N LYS A 224 17.26 109.96 -85.75
CA LYS A 224 17.31 110.65 -87.04
C LYS A 224 16.22 111.72 -87.12
N THR A 225 14.98 111.40 -86.74
CA THR A 225 13.86 112.37 -86.69
C THR A 225 13.89 113.32 -85.49
N LEU A 226 14.56 112.96 -84.39
CA LEU A 226 14.72 113.78 -83.18
C LEU A 226 15.96 114.64 -83.29
N ARG A 227 16.97 114.32 -84.09
CA ARG A 227 17.95 115.33 -84.51
C ARG A 227 17.27 116.45 -85.31
N GLU A 228 16.16 116.16 -85.98
CA GLU A 228 15.30 117.15 -86.61
C GLU A 228 14.40 117.87 -85.59
N ASN A 229 13.94 117.19 -84.52
CA ASN A 229 13.04 117.77 -83.51
C ASN A 229 13.71 118.25 -82.18
N ILE A 230 15.00 118.00 -81.95
CA ILE A 230 15.78 118.45 -80.76
C ILE A 230 16.07 119.96 -80.83
N ASP A 231 15.93 120.56 -82.01
CA ASP A 231 15.80 122.01 -82.14
C ASP A 231 14.48 122.54 -81.52
N GLU A 232 13.46 121.69 -81.30
CA GLU A 232 12.11 122.12 -80.93
C GLU A 232 11.71 121.87 -79.45
N LEU A 233 12.27 120.87 -78.76
CA LEU A 233 11.81 120.48 -77.41
C LEU A 233 12.84 120.66 -76.28
N ARG A 234 13.77 121.62 -76.41
CA ARG A 234 14.57 122.16 -75.29
C ARG A 234 13.74 122.92 -74.24
N SER A 235 12.41 122.93 -74.35
CA SER A 235 11.56 123.93 -73.69
C SER A 235 10.84 123.49 -72.39
N GLN A 236 10.52 122.22 -72.09
CA GLN A 236 9.48 121.99 -71.06
C GLN A 236 9.50 120.70 -70.20
N LEU A 237 10.46 120.48 -69.29
CA LEU A 237 10.21 119.44 -68.26
C LEU A 237 10.86 119.67 -66.89
N GLY A 238 10.60 120.83 -66.29
CA GLY A 238 10.89 121.12 -64.88
C GLY A 238 9.71 120.95 -63.91
N ARG A 239 8.65 120.18 -64.25
CA ARG A 239 7.35 120.27 -63.54
C ARG A 239 6.88 119.06 -62.71
N ALA A 240 7.66 117.99 -62.54
CA ALA A 240 7.18 116.76 -61.90
C ALA A 240 7.86 116.40 -60.57
N GLN A 241 8.19 117.38 -59.72
CA GLN A 241 8.92 117.14 -58.45
C GLN A 241 8.05 117.20 -57.18
N ASN A 242 6.75 117.57 -57.23
CA ASN A 242 6.01 117.96 -56.02
C ASN A 242 4.89 117.00 -55.53
N LEU A 243 4.92 115.70 -55.87
CA LEU A 243 3.88 114.74 -55.42
C LEU A 243 4.31 113.78 -54.30
N LEU A 244 5.46 114.00 -53.66
CA LEU A 244 6.07 113.00 -52.76
C LEU A 244 5.65 113.13 -51.28
N ASP A 245 5.12 114.27 -50.84
CA ASP A 245 5.09 114.58 -49.40
C ASP A 245 3.76 114.32 -48.65
N SER A 246 2.72 113.72 -49.27
CA SER A 246 1.42 113.51 -48.59
C SER A 246 1.13 112.10 -48.05
N SER A 247 2.00 111.11 -48.25
CA SER A 247 1.68 109.68 -47.94
C SER A 247 2.18 109.17 -46.57
N GLN A 248 2.86 109.99 -45.77
CA GLN A 248 3.63 109.53 -44.60
C GLN A 248 2.80 109.35 -43.31
N ALA A 249 1.56 109.86 -43.23
CA ALA A 249 0.78 109.90 -41.98
C ALA A 249 -0.15 108.69 -41.72
N GLU A 250 -0.64 108.01 -42.76
CA GLU A 250 -1.56 106.85 -42.62
C GLU A 250 -0.87 105.53 -42.18
N LEU A 251 0.46 105.46 -42.31
CA LEU A 251 1.26 104.26 -42.04
C LEU A 251 1.40 103.95 -40.53
N ASN A 252 1.39 104.97 -39.67
CA ASN A 252 1.66 104.80 -38.24
C ASN A 252 0.44 104.33 -37.41
N GLN A 253 -0.79 104.65 -37.85
CA GLN A 253 -2.01 104.21 -37.16
C GLN A 253 -2.34 102.73 -37.41
N LYS A 254 -2.02 102.20 -38.60
CA LYS A 254 -2.23 100.78 -38.94
C LYS A 254 -1.27 99.84 -38.21
N SER A 255 -0.05 100.29 -37.92
CA SER A 255 0.98 99.50 -37.23
C SER A 255 0.59 99.13 -35.78
N THR A 256 -0.02 100.05 -35.04
CA THR A 256 -0.44 99.80 -33.64
C THR A 256 -1.66 98.89 -33.52
N SER A 257 -2.56 98.90 -34.51
CA SER A 257 -3.72 98.00 -34.57
C SER A 257 -3.32 96.56 -34.93
N LEU A 258 -2.34 96.40 -35.84
CA LEU A 258 -1.76 95.11 -36.20
C LEU A 258 -1.11 94.39 -35.02
N PHE A 259 -0.35 95.11 -34.18
CA PHE A 259 0.33 94.52 -33.02
C PHE A 259 -0.62 93.90 -31.98
N LYS A 260 -1.77 94.53 -31.73
CA LYS A 260 -2.78 94.00 -30.80
C LYS A 260 -3.45 92.73 -31.34
N LEU A 261 -3.79 92.73 -32.64
CA LEU A 261 -4.36 91.57 -33.32
C LEU A 261 -3.39 90.40 -33.38
N GLU A 262 -2.09 90.64 -33.58
CA GLU A 262 -1.07 89.58 -33.55
C GLU A 262 -0.95 88.92 -32.17
N LYS A 263 -0.96 89.72 -31.10
CA LYS A 263 -0.88 89.18 -29.73
C LYS A 263 -2.09 88.32 -29.38
N GLU A 264 -3.29 88.75 -29.78
CA GLU A 264 -4.52 87.99 -29.61
C GLU A 264 -4.55 86.71 -30.47
N ASN A 265 -4.08 86.79 -31.72
CA ASN A 265 -3.94 85.61 -32.59
C ASN A 265 -2.98 84.57 -32.00
N ASN A 266 -1.85 85.02 -31.42
CA ASN A 266 -0.89 84.14 -30.77
C ASN A 266 -1.47 83.47 -29.51
N HIS A 267 -2.27 84.20 -28.72
CA HIS A 267 -2.96 83.62 -27.57
C HIS A 267 -3.99 82.56 -28.00
N LEU A 268 -4.82 82.87 -29.00
CA LEU A 268 -5.81 81.93 -29.55
C LEU A 268 -5.15 80.68 -30.14
N ARG A 269 -4.02 80.81 -30.83
CA ARG A 269 -3.22 79.66 -31.31
C ARG A 269 -2.69 78.79 -30.18
N HIS A 270 -2.30 79.40 -29.06
CA HIS A 270 -1.85 78.64 -27.89
C HIS A 270 -3.00 77.86 -27.25
N VAL A 271 -4.17 78.48 -27.07
CA VAL A 271 -5.37 77.83 -26.53
C VAL A 271 -5.84 76.70 -27.44
N ALA A 272 -5.83 76.89 -28.77
CA ALA A 272 -6.17 75.85 -29.74
C ALA A 272 -5.26 74.61 -29.60
N LYS A 273 -3.94 74.82 -29.43
CA LYS A 273 -3.00 73.71 -29.20
C LYS A 273 -3.27 72.95 -27.90
N LEU A 274 -3.61 73.66 -26.81
CA LEU A 274 -3.96 73.02 -25.54
C LEU A 274 -5.23 72.17 -25.67
N TYR A 275 -6.24 72.69 -26.37
CA TYR A 275 -7.47 71.96 -26.65
C TYR A 275 -7.23 70.69 -27.50
N ASP A 276 -6.39 70.79 -28.54
CA ASP A 276 -6.03 69.62 -29.35
C ASP A 276 -5.30 68.55 -28.53
N ASN A 277 -4.40 68.96 -27.63
CA ASN A 277 -3.71 68.05 -26.72
C ASN A 277 -4.68 67.35 -25.75
N GLU A 278 -5.60 68.10 -25.13
CA GLU A 278 -6.63 67.52 -24.24
C GLU A 278 -7.57 66.57 -24.99
N LYS A 279 -7.94 66.90 -26.23
CA LYS A 279 -8.76 66.03 -27.07
C LYS A 279 -8.10 64.68 -27.33
N VAL A 280 -6.79 64.68 -27.64
CA VAL A 280 -6.02 63.43 -27.84
C VAL A 280 -5.90 62.65 -26.53
N ALA A 281 -5.62 63.33 -25.40
CA ALA A 281 -5.55 62.70 -24.09
C ALA A 281 -6.90 62.05 -23.69
N HIS A 282 -8.02 62.73 -23.93
CA HIS A 282 -9.36 62.21 -23.69
C HIS A 282 -9.70 61.01 -24.58
N GLN A 283 -9.27 61.02 -25.85
CA GLN A 283 -9.44 59.86 -26.72
C GLN A 283 -8.66 58.64 -26.22
N LEU A 284 -7.42 58.85 -25.74
CA LEU A 284 -6.61 57.77 -25.18
C LEU A 284 -7.22 57.20 -23.89
N THR A 285 -7.67 58.05 -22.96
CA THR A 285 -8.33 57.59 -21.72
C THR A 285 -9.63 56.86 -22.03
N LYS A 286 -10.42 57.34 -22.99
CA LYS A 286 -11.63 56.65 -23.47
C LYS A 286 -11.33 55.27 -24.06
N GLN A 287 -10.28 55.15 -24.87
CA GLN A 287 -9.86 53.84 -25.41
C GLN A 287 -9.38 52.89 -24.30
N ASN A 288 -8.62 53.40 -23.33
CA ASN A 288 -8.16 52.62 -22.19
C ASN A 288 -9.34 52.15 -21.32
N ALA A 289 -10.30 53.04 -21.03
CA ALA A 289 -11.52 52.70 -20.29
C ALA A 289 -12.33 51.60 -21.01
N LYS A 290 -12.40 51.64 -22.34
CA LYS A 290 -13.05 50.57 -23.13
C LYS A 290 -12.30 49.24 -23.02
N LYS A 291 -10.96 49.25 -23.07
CA LYS A 291 -10.15 48.05 -22.90
C LYS A 291 -10.29 47.45 -21.50
N THR A 292 -10.30 48.29 -20.45
CA THR A 292 -10.49 47.83 -19.07
C THR A 292 -11.88 47.26 -18.85
N LEU A 293 -12.91 47.84 -19.46
CA LEU A 293 -14.28 47.33 -19.36
C LEU A 293 -14.42 45.94 -20.00
N LEU A 294 -13.87 45.75 -21.21
CA LEU A 294 -13.84 44.43 -21.86
C LEU A 294 -13.03 43.39 -21.05
N ALA A 295 -11.95 43.82 -20.41
CA ALA A 295 -11.17 42.94 -19.53
C ALA A 295 -11.99 42.55 -18.28
N MET A 296 -12.72 43.50 -17.69
CA MET A 296 -13.58 43.29 -16.53
C MET A 296 -14.71 42.29 -16.86
N GLU A 297 -15.44 42.51 -17.95
CA GLU A 297 -16.50 41.59 -18.42
C GLU A 297 -15.97 40.17 -18.64
N LYS A 298 -14.78 40.06 -19.25
CA LYS A 298 -14.12 38.75 -19.43
C LYS A 298 -13.75 38.09 -18.11
N THR A 299 -13.27 38.86 -17.12
CA THR A 299 -12.94 38.33 -15.80
C THR A 299 -14.17 37.93 -15.01
N GLU A 300 -15.27 38.68 -15.10
CA GLU A 300 -16.57 38.33 -14.48
C GLU A 300 -17.11 37.03 -15.08
N MET A 301 -17.13 36.90 -16.40
CA MET A 301 -17.55 35.66 -17.06
C MET A 301 -16.69 34.46 -16.62
N ASN A 302 -15.37 34.64 -16.50
CA ASN A 302 -14.49 33.58 -16.01
C ASN A 302 -14.77 33.23 -14.55
N LEU A 303 -15.07 34.22 -13.71
CA LEU A 303 -15.44 34.01 -12.30
C LEU A 303 -16.72 33.18 -12.21
N ASP A 304 -17.74 33.50 -13.01
CA ASP A 304 -19.01 32.77 -13.04
C ASP A 304 -18.79 31.30 -13.46
N ILE A 305 -18.00 31.07 -14.52
CA ILE A 305 -17.65 29.71 -14.97
C ILE A 305 -16.91 28.94 -13.88
N MET A 306 -15.96 29.58 -13.19
CA MET A 306 -15.18 28.92 -12.14
C MET A 306 -16.03 28.62 -10.91
N THR A 307 -17.00 29.50 -10.59
CA THR A 307 -17.94 29.31 -9.49
C THR A 307 -18.87 28.12 -9.76
N GLU A 308 -19.47 28.04 -10.95
CA GLU A 308 -20.28 26.88 -11.36
C GLU A 308 -19.49 25.57 -11.36
N ARG A 309 -18.24 25.59 -11.83
CA ARG A 309 -17.36 24.41 -11.77
C ARG A 309 -17.06 23.99 -10.34
N PHE A 310 -16.78 24.95 -9.46
CA PHE A 310 -16.53 24.70 -8.05
C PHE A 310 -17.75 24.07 -7.38
N ASP A 311 -18.94 24.61 -7.62
CA ASP A 311 -20.19 24.06 -7.10
C ASP A 311 -20.45 22.64 -7.59
N GLY A 312 -20.14 22.35 -8.86
CA GLY A 312 -20.19 20.99 -9.40
C GLY A 312 -19.26 20.03 -8.65
N VAL A 313 -18.01 20.45 -8.38
CA VAL A 313 -17.03 19.65 -7.64
C VAL A 313 -17.45 19.46 -6.18
N ASP A 314 -17.95 20.50 -5.52
CA ASP A 314 -18.39 20.39 -4.12
C ASP A 314 -19.62 19.49 -3.99
N LYS A 315 -20.56 19.52 -4.95
CA LYS A 315 -21.69 18.58 -5.03
C LYS A 315 -21.20 17.14 -5.20
N MET A 316 -20.25 16.89 -6.11
CA MET A 316 -19.65 15.56 -6.28
C MET A 316 -18.96 15.07 -5.00
N ARG A 317 -18.21 15.96 -4.33
CA ARG A 317 -17.54 15.67 -3.06
C ARG A 317 -18.54 15.29 -1.98
N LYS A 318 -19.61 16.08 -1.79
CA LYS A 318 -20.69 15.78 -0.83
C LYS A 318 -21.35 14.44 -1.14
N CYS A 319 -21.71 14.18 -2.40
CA CYS A 319 -22.30 12.91 -2.81
C CYS A 319 -21.38 11.71 -2.55
N LEU A 320 -20.07 11.86 -2.78
CA LEU A 320 -19.10 10.81 -2.51
C LEU A 320 -18.99 10.49 -1.01
N VAL A 321 -19.03 11.51 -0.15
CA VAL A 321 -19.05 11.33 1.31
C VAL A 321 -20.30 10.55 1.74
N ASP A 322 -21.47 10.95 1.25
CA ASP A 322 -22.74 10.26 1.56
C ASP A 322 -22.74 8.80 1.08
N GLN A 323 -22.18 8.54 -0.10
CA GLN A 323 -22.06 7.18 -0.63
C GLN A 323 -21.09 6.33 0.20
N PHE A 324 -19.96 6.91 0.60
CA PHE A 324 -18.99 6.23 1.44
C PHE A 324 -19.58 5.85 2.80
N GLU A 325 -20.31 6.75 3.44
CA GLU A 325 -20.99 6.49 4.72
C GLU A 325 -22.02 5.35 4.58
N LYS A 326 -22.82 5.36 3.52
CA LYS A 326 -23.77 4.27 3.23
C LYS A 326 -23.07 2.93 3.01
N LEU A 327 -21.98 2.90 2.25
CA LEU A 327 -21.21 1.68 2.02
C LEU A 327 -20.58 1.15 3.32
N LEU A 328 -20.08 2.04 4.17
CA LEU A 328 -19.50 1.67 5.46
C LEU A 328 -20.55 1.01 6.37
N LEU A 329 -21.74 1.62 6.45
CA LEU A 329 -22.89 1.07 7.19
C LEU A 329 -23.32 -0.29 6.63
N ASP A 330 -23.45 -0.44 5.31
CA ASP A 330 -23.80 -1.70 4.65
C ASP A 330 -22.78 -2.82 4.98
N VAL A 331 -21.47 -2.51 4.95
CA VAL A 331 -20.40 -3.46 5.28
C VAL A 331 -20.47 -3.84 6.76
N GLN A 332 -20.63 -2.87 7.64
CA GLN A 332 -20.75 -3.10 9.08
C GLN A 332 -21.97 -3.98 9.40
N GLN A 333 -23.12 -3.73 8.80
CA GLN A 333 -24.32 -4.55 8.95
C GLN A 333 -24.10 -5.98 8.47
N ARG A 334 -23.50 -6.16 7.28
CA ARG A 334 -23.20 -7.50 6.73
C ARG A 334 -22.22 -8.28 7.61
N MET A 335 -21.18 -7.62 8.12
CA MET A 335 -20.23 -8.23 9.05
C MET A 335 -20.91 -8.59 10.37
N GLY A 336 -21.74 -7.69 10.92
CA GLY A 336 -22.51 -7.94 12.14
C GLY A 336 -23.46 -9.13 12.01
N LEU A 337 -24.19 -9.23 10.90
CA LEU A 337 -25.07 -10.38 10.63
C LEU A 337 -24.27 -11.69 10.48
N ARG A 338 -23.11 -11.67 9.82
CA ARG A 338 -22.24 -12.86 9.73
C ARG A 338 -21.70 -13.28 11.09
N ALA A 339 -21.23 -12.33 11.90
CA ALA A 339 -20.75 -12.58 13.25
C ALA A 339 -21.85 -13.21 14.12
N LEU A 340 -23.05 -12.62 14.13
CA LEU A 340 -24.21 -13.15 14.86
C LEU A 340 -24.58 -14.57 14.42
N LEU A 341 -24.52 -14.84 13.11
CA LEU A 341 -24.81 -16.17 12.57
C LEU A 341 -23.76 -17.19 13.01
N PHE A 342 -22.47 -16.83 13.02
CA PHE A 342 -21.41 -17.68 13.54
C PHE A 342 -21.54 -17.92 15.04
N GLU A 343 -21.84 -16.90 15.82
CA GLU A 343 -22.11 -17.05 17.26
C GLU A 343 -23.28 -18.00 17.52
N ARG A 344 -24.37 -17.88 16.77
CA ARG A 344 -25.53 -18.76 16.93
C ARG A 344 -25.20 -20.20 16.54
N LYS A 345 -24.41 -20.41 15.48
CA LYS A 345 -23.92 -21.74 15.10
C LYS A 345 -22.99 -22.34 16.16
N LEU A 346 -22.05 -21.55 16.67
CA LEU A 346 -21.14 -21.99 17.75
C LEU A 346 -21.91 -22.35 19.01
N ARG A 347 -22.86 -21.52 19.43
CA ARG A 347 -23.72 -21.81 20.59
C ARG A 347 -24.54 -23.08 20.39
N HIS A 348 -25.08 -23.30 19.19
CA HIS A 348 -25.79 -24.53 18.88
C HIS A 348 -24.88 -25.76 18.93
N LEU A 349 -23.70 -25.69 18.30
CA LEU A 349 -22.72 -26.77 18.30
C LEU A 349 -22.21 -27.09 19.72
N ALA A 350 -21.94 -26.07 20.54
CA ALA A 350 -21.58 -26.23 21.95
C ALA A 350 -22.69 -26.95 22.73
N GLY A 351 -23.95 -26.52 22.60
CA GLY A 351 -25.07 -27.22 23.24
C GLY A 351 -25.24 -28.67 22.75
N THR A 352 -25.01 -28.94 21.46
CA THR A 352 -25.02 -30.33 20.95
C THR A 352 -23.86 -31.15 21.52
N LEU A 353 -22.69 -30.55 21.76
CA LEU A 353 -21.56 -31.23 22.39
C LEU A 353 -21.90 -31.57 23.85
N GLU A 354 -22.35 -30.59 24.63
CA GLU A 354 -22.73 -30.76 26.04
C GLU A 354 -23.80 -31.85 26.21
N THR A 355 -24.83 -31.86 25.37
CA THR A 355 -25.88 -32.90 25.42
C THR A 355 -25.34 -34.29 25.08
N ARG A 356 -24.40 -34.41 24.14
CA ARG A 356 -23.77 -35.69 23.79
C ARG A 356 -22.83 -36.17 24.90
N GLU A 357 -22.05 -35.28 25.50
CA GLU A 357 -21.20 -35.61 26.65
C GLU A 357 -22.03 -36.08 27.84
N ALA A 358 -23.15 -35.40 28.14
CA ALA A 358 -24.08 -35.83 29.17
C ALA A 358 -24.67 -37.23 28.90
N GLN A 359 -25.06 -37.52 27.65
CA GLN A 359 -25.54 -38.84 27.24
C GLN A 359 -24.47 -39.93 27.42
N ILE A 360 -23.21 -39.63 27.06
CA ILE A 360 -22.08 -40.56 27.25
C ILE A 360 -21.88 -40.82 28.75
N MET A 361 -21.83 -39.79 29.59
CA MET A 361 -21.67 -39.96 31.05
C MET A 361 -22.81 -40.81 31.66
N GLN A 362 -24.05 -40.59 31.22
CA GLN A 362 -25.19 -41.42 31.65
C GLN A 362 -25.04 -42.89 31.26
N LEU A 363 -24.61 -43.18 30.02
CA LEU A 363 -24.37 -44.55 29.56
C LEU A 363 -23.24 -45.24 30.33
N VAL A 364 -22.14 -44.54 30.59
CA VAL A 364 -21.02 -45.05 31.41
C VAL A 364 -21.50 -45.44 32.81
N THR A 365 -22.35 -44.59 33.40
CA THR A 365 -22.91 -44.84 34.74
C THR A 365 -23.91 -46.01 34.73
N ALA A 366 -24.81 -46.07 33.74
CA ALA A 366 -25.84 -47.10 33.63
C ALA A 366 -25.28 -48.50 33.33
N LEU A 367 -24.18 -48.58 32.57
CA LEU A 367 -23.53 -49.84 32.21
C LEU A 367 -22.51 -50.32 33.25
N GLY A 368 -22.21 -49.52 34.28
CA GLY A 368 -21.17 -49.83 35.27
C GLY A 368 -19.77 -49.91 34.65
N SER A 369 -19.55 -49.25 33.52
CA SER A 369 -18.28 -49.27 32.80
C SER A 369 -17.21 -48.50 33.57
N ASP A 370 -15.97 -48.99 33.59
CA ASP A 370 -14.84 -48.29 34.21
C ASP A 370 -14.60 -46.94 33.52
N PRO A 371 -14.74 -45.80 34.23
CA PRO A 371 -14.54 -44.47 33.67
C PRO A 371 -13.15 -44.27 33.05
N THR A 372 -12.13 -44.92 33.61
CA THR A 372 -10.75 -44.78 33.13
C THR A 372 -10.52 -45.49 31.80
N ALA A 373 -11.14 -46.65 31.61
CA ALA A 373 -11.09 -47.38 30.34
C ALA A 373 -11.85 -46.64 29.22
N VAL A 374 -12.96 -45.97 29.56
CA VAL A 374 -13.72 -45.15 28.60
C VAL A 374 -12.92 -43.92 28.17
N GLU A 375 -12.23 -43.26 29.11
CA GLU A 375 -11.38 -42.11 28.78
C GLU A 375 -10.17 -42.52 27.93
N GLN A 376 -9.57 -43.67 28.20
CA GLN A 376 -8.50 -44.23 27.35
C GLN A 376 -8.98 -44.55 25.93
N ALA A 377 -10.19 -45.13 25.79
CA ALA A 377 -10.80 -45.38 24.49
C ALA A 377 -11.12 -44.07 23.74
N ARG A 378 -11.59 -43.03 24.47
CA ARG A 378 -11.82 -41.68 23.95
C ARG A 378 -10.52 -41.08 23.42
N GLN A 379 -9.45 -41.09 24.21
CA GLN A 379 -8.15 -40.56 23.81
C GLN A 379 -7.56 -41.31 22.60
N HIS A 380 -7.72 -42.63 22.53
CA HIS A 380 -7.28 -43.41 21.38
C HIS A 380 -8.04 -43.03 20.11
N LEU A 381 -9.37 -42.84 20.22
CA LEU A 381 -10.21 -42.38 19.11
C LEU A 381 -9.86 -40.95 18.68
N GLU A 382 -9.60 -40.06 19.63
CA GLU A 382 -9.15 -38.67 19.39
C GLU A 382 -7.84 -38.67 18.59
N ASN A 383 -6.85 -39.45 19.01
CA ASN A 383 -5.56 -39.57 18.31
C ASN A 383 -5.73 -40.13 16.88
N LEU A 384 -6.60 -41.13 16.71
CA LEU A 384 -6.92 -41.69 15.40
C LEU A 384 -7.61 -40.67 14.49
N LEU A 385 -8.56 -39.90 15.03
CA LEU A 385 -9.24 -38.83 14.30
C LEU A 385 -8.26 -37.72 13.91
N GLN A 386 -7.35 -37.32 14.79
CA GLN A 386 -6.29 -36.35 14.47
C GLN A 386 -5.39 -36.85 13.34
N THR A 387 -4.98 -38.12 13.38
CA THR A 387 -4.16 -38.71 12.30
C THR A 387 -4.92 -38.72 10.98
N LYS A 388 -6.19 -39.12 10.99
CA LYS A 388 -7.03 -39.10 9.78
C LYS A 388 -7.26 -37.68 9.26
N ASN A 389 -7.49 -36.71 10.14
CA ASN A 389 -7.65 -35.30 9.75
C ASN A 389 -6.35 -34.74 9.15
N GLY A 390 -5.19 -35.08 9.71
CA GLY A 390 -3.89 -34.73 9.12
C GLY A 390 -3.72 -35.29 7.71
N ILE A 391 -4.06 -36.56 7.49
CA ILE A 391 -4.05 -37.17 6.14
C ILE A 391 -5.02 -36.44 5.19
N ILE A 392 -6.20 -36.04 5.67
CA ILE A 392 -7.15 -35.26 4.86
C ILE A 392 -6.56 -33.92 4.47
N GLU A 393 -5.89 -33.22 5.39
CA GLU A 393 -5.22 -31.94 5.11
C GLU A 393 -4.07 -32.11 4.11
N GLU A 394 -3.25 -33.15 4.27
CA GLU A 394 -2.19 -33.50 3.32
C GLU A 394 -2.75 -33.76 1.92
N LEU A 395 -3.80 -34.58 1.81
CA LEU A 395 -4.44 -34.86 0.53
C LEU A 395 -5.07 -33.60 -0.09
N GLN A 396 -5.72 -32.75 0.71
CA GLN A 396 -6.24 -31.47 0.24
C GLN A 396 -5.13 -30.56 -0.30
N TYR A 397 -3.99 -30.52 0.40
CA TYR A 397 -2.81 -29.79 -0.04
C TYR A 397 -2.26 -30.36 -1.35
N GLU A 398 -2.18 -31.69 -1.49
CA GLU A 398 -1.74 -32.33 -2.74
C GLU A 398 -2.65 -32.01 -3.91
N VAL A 399 -3.97 -32.06 -3.70
CA VAL A 399 -4.98 -31.66 -4.71
C VAL A 399 -4.79 -30.20 -5.11
N MET A 400 -4.56 -29.30 -4.15
CA MET A 400 -4.30 -27.89 -4.42
C MET A 400 -2.99 -27.69 -5.20
N ARG A 401 -1.92 -28.38 -4.80
CA ARG A 401 -0.61 -28.34 -5.45
C ARG A 401 -0.71 -28.82 -6.91
N MET A 402 -1.40 -29.94 -7.13
CA MET A 402 -1.64 -30.48 -8.47
C MET A 402 -2.55 -29.58 -9.31
N GLY A 403 -3.61 -29.01 -8.72
CA GLY A 403 -4.48 -28.05 -9.39
C GLY A 403 -3.75 -26.77 -9.82
N LYS A 404 -2.82 -26.29 -8.99
CA LYS A 404 -1.95 -25.15 -9.33
C LYS A 404 -0.98 -25.50 -10.45
N ALA A 405 -0.28 -26.63 -10.36
CA ALA A 405 0.63 -27.10 -11.42
C ALA A 405 -0.09 -27.29 -12.76
N TYR A 406 -1.30 -27.85 -12.74
CA TYR A 406 -2.17 -27.95 -13.93
C TYR A 406 -2.51 -26.58 -14.52
N SER A 407 -2.89 -25.61 -13.68
CA SER A 407 -3.24 -24.25 -14.13
C SER A 407 -2.04 -23.51 -14.73
N GLU A 408 -0.85 -23.67 -14.15
CA GLU A 408 0.40 -23.10 -14.64
C GLU A 408 0.86 -23.74 -15.96
N LEU A 409 0.74 -25.07 -16.06
CA LEU A 409 1.00 -25.80 -17.29
C LEU A 409 0.05 -25.35 -18.41
N TRP A 410 -1.25 -25.27 -18.11
CA TRP A 410 -2.26 -24.78 -19.05
C TRP A 410 -1.94 -23.36 -19.54
N SER A 411 -1.64 -22.44 -18.64
CA SER A 411 -1.23 -21.07 -19.00
C SER A 411 0.01 -21.04 -19.90
N THR A 412 0.97 -21.93 -19.65
CA THR A 412 2.20 -22.04 -20.45
C THR A 412 1.93 -22.65 -21.83
N CYS A 413 1.11 -23.69 -21.92
CA CYS A 413 0.65 -24.24 -23.19
C CYS A 413 -0.12 -23.22 -24.02
N GLN A 414 -1.04 -22.48 -23.39
CA GLN A 414 -1.80 -21.41 -24.03
C GLN A 414 -0.90 -20.30 -24.56
N ARG A 415 0.11 -19.89 -23.78
CA ARG A 415 1.09 -18.88 -24.19
C ARG A 415 1.90 -19.32 -25.41
N LYS A 416 2.47 -20.53 -25.37
CA LYS A 416 3.20 -21.10 -26.52
C LYS A 416 2.33 -21.23 -27.76
N LEU A 417 1.07 -21.62 -27.61
CA LEU A 417 0.15 -21.72 -28.73
C LEU A 417 -0.10 -20.36 -29.38
N VAL A 418 -0.26 -19.30 -28.58
CA VAL A 418 -0.41 -17.93 -29.08
C VAL A 418 0.87 -17.43 -29.77
N GLU A 419 2.05 -17.76 -29.23
CA GLU A 419 3.36 -17.43 -29.81
C GLU A 419 3.56 -18.07 -31.19
N GLU A 420 3.23 -19.36 -31.35
CA GLU A 420 3.41 -20.10 -32.61
C GLU A 420 2.34 -19.78 -33.67
N MET A 421 1.11 -19.45 -33.24
CA MET A 421 -0.03 -19.26 -34.16
C MET A 421 -0.24 -17.80 -34.59
N ASN A 422 0.53 -16.84 -34.05
CA ASN A 422 0.43 -15.39 -34.35
C ASN A 422 -1.01 -14.83 -34.36
N SER A 423 -1.92 -15.44 -33.59
CA SER A 423 -3.33 -15.07 -33.51
C SER A 423 -3.86 -15.49 -32.14
N PRO A 424 -4.69 -14.68 -31.46
CA PRO A 424 -5.31 -15.06 -30.20
C PRO A 424 -6.38 -16.12 -30.47
N VAL A 425 -5.96 -17.38 -30.61
CA VAL A 425 -6.86 -18.52 -30.76
C VAL A 425 -7.50 -18.77 -29.40
N ASN A 426 -8.69 -18.21 -29.19
CA ASN A 426 -9.55 -18.56 -28.07
C ASN A 426 -10.20 -19.90 -28.43
N LEU A 427 -9.51 -21.02 -28.12
CA LEU A 427 -9.92 -22.39 -28.46
C LEU A 427 -11.28 -22.82 -27.85
N GLY A 428 -11.92 -21.97 -27.04
CA GLY A 428 -13.16 -22.31 -26.33
C GLY A 428 -12.98 -23.34 -25.20
N ILE A 429 -11.75 -23.82 -24.98
CA ILE A 429 -11.41 -24.80 -23.95
C ILE A 429 -11.24 -24.06 -22.63
N THR A 430 -12.14 -24.31 -21.69
CA THR A 430 -12.02 -23.83 -20.31
C THR A 430 -11.30 -24.87 -19.46
N PRO A 431 -10.17 -24.54 -18.82
CA PRO A 431 -9.48 -25.47 -17.94
C PRO A 431 -10.38 -25.80 -16.74
N VAL A 432 -10.41 -27.09 -16.37
CA VAL A 432 -11.10 -27.54 -15.15
C VAL A 432 -10.48 -26.84 -13.95
N LYS A 433 -11.28 -26.07 -13.21
CA LYS A 433 -10.84 -25.40 -11.98
C LYS A 433 -10.82 -26.42 -10.85
N ALA A 434 -9.64 -26.69 -10.31
CA ALA A 434 -9.51 -27.52 -9.11
C ALA A 434 -10.19 -26.80 -7.93
N ASN A 435 -11.31 -27.35 -7.45
CA ASN A 435 -12.01 -26.84 -6.27
C ASN A 435 -11.74 -27.76 -5.08
N VAL A 436 -10.85 -27.32 -4.18
CA VAL A 436 -10.42 -28.06 -2.99
C VAL A 436 -11.59 -28.29 -2.01
N ASN A 437 -12.67 -27.52 -2.12
CA ASN A 437 -13.87 -27.66 -1.29
C ASN A 437 -14.85 -28.74 -1.76
N LEU A 438 -14.52 -29.51 -2.82
CA LEU A 438 -15.25 -30.73 -3.16
C LEU A 438 -14.78 -31.87 -2.26
N THR A 439 -14.99 -31.73 -0.96
CA THR A 439 -14.94 -32.86 -0.03
C THR A 439 -16.17 -33.72 -0.30
N SER A 440 -15.94 -35.02 -0.53
CA SER A 440 -16.91 -36.12 -0.70
C SER A 440 -18.39 -35.80 -0.44
N GLN A 441 -19.27 -36.17 -1.38
CA GLN A 441 -20.73 -36.09 -1.26
C GLN A 441 -21.31 -36.83 -0.02
N PHE A 442 -20.48 -37.59 0.69
CA PHE A 442 -20.88 -38.37 1.87
C PHE A 442 -20.66 -37.65 3.21
N ASN A 443 -20.17 -36.40 3.24
CA ASN A 443 -20.04 -35.63 4.48
C ASN A 443 -21.21 -34.64 4.67
N GLN A 444 -22.23 -35.03 5.44
CA GLN A 444 -23.48 -34.28 5.63
C GLN A 444 -23.26 -32.91 6.31
N SER A 445 -22.22 -32.76 7.13
CA SER A 445 -21.91 -31.52 7.86
C SER A 445 -21.46 -30.38 6.95
N THR A 446 -20.81 -30.71 5.83
CA THR A 446 -20.25 -29.73 4.87
C THR A 446 -21.23 -29.40 3.74
N ALA A 447 -22.16 -30.31 3.42
CA ALA A 447 -23.24 -30.10 2.45
C ALA A 447 -24.20 -28.96 2.86
N ILE A 448 -24.37 -28.72 4.16
CA ILE A 448 -25.17 -27.61 4.69
C ILE A 448 -24.47 -26.26 4.43
N GLY A 449 -23.14 -26.24 4.43
CA GLY A 449 -22.34 -25.05 4.11
C GLY A 449 -22.54 -24.58 2.67
N GLN A 450 -22.50 -25.49 1.70
CA GLN A 450 -22.69 -25.15 0.28
C GLN A 450 -24.11 -24.66 -0.04
N LYS A 451 -25.16 -25.20 0.60
CA LYS A 451 -26.54 -24.72 0.38
C LYS A 451 -26.75 -23.28 0.87
N ILE A 452 -26.06 -22.85 1.94
CA ILE A 452 -26.15 -21.47 2.45
C ILE A 452 -25.39 -20.49 1.53
N THR A 453 -24.25 -20.90 0.97
CA THR A 453 -23.48 -20.05 0.03
C THR A 453 -24.18 -19.92 -1.32
N HIS A 454 -24.85 -20.96 -1.79
CA HIS A 454 -25.61 -20.92 -3.05
C HIS A 454 -26.96 -20.20 -2.94
N GLN A 455 -27.61 -20.17 -1.76
CA GLN A 455 -28.83 -19.37 -1.56
C GLN A 455 -28.56 -17.86 -1.43
N ALA A 456 -27.34 -17.45 -1.04
CA ALA A 456 -26.91 -16.05 -1.08
C ALA A 456 -26.58 -15.56 -2.52
N ALA A 457 -26.58 -16.46 -3.50
CA ALA A 457 -26.41 -16.16 -4.92
C ALA A 457 -27.67 -16.57 -5.69
N SER A 458 -28.84 -16.12 -5.24
CA SER A 458 -30.04 -16.14 -6.08
C SER A 458 -30.00 -14.94 -7.05
N PRO A 459 -30.31 -15.13 -8.34
CA PRO A 459 -30.24 -14.09 -9.36
C PRO A 459 -31.43 -13.13 -9.20
N GLY A 460 -31.30 -12.15 -8.31
CA GLY A 460 -32.36 -11.17 -8.06
C GLY A 460 -31.93 -9.88 -7.34
N ASP A 461 -30.66 -9.70 -7.00
CA ASP A 461 -30.19 -8.48 -6.35
C ASP A 461 -29.73 -7.43 -7.39
N PRO A 462 -30.29 -6.21 -7.40
CA PRO A 462 -29.94 -5.14 -8.36
C PRO A 462 -28.60 -4.45 -8.03
N LYS A 463 -27.64 -5.18 -7.45
CA LYS A 463 -26.36 -4.63 -6.99
C LYS A 463 -25.17 -4.91 -7.93
N ASN A 464 -25.39 -5.53 -9.09
CA ASN A 464 -24.35 -5.76 -10.11
C ASN A 464 -24.40 -4.79 -11.32
N GLN A 465 -25.12 -3.67 -11.22
CA GLN A 465 -25.18 -2.63 -12.27
C GLN A 465 -24.60 -1.26 -11.85
N ILE A 466 -23.65 -1.19 -10.91
CA ILE A 466 -23.10 0.10 -10.44
C ILE A 466 -21.61 0.32 -10.79
N PHE A 467 -20.97 -0.61 -11.49
CA PHE A 467 -19.67 -0.32 -12.11
C PHE A 467 -19.75 -0.54 -13.61
N GLY A 468 -20.34 0.44 -14.29
CA GLY A 468 -20.01 0.68 -15.70
C GLY A 468 -18.54 1.06 -15.78
N GLU A 469 -17.82 0.41 -16.69
CA GLU A 469 -16.45 0.79 -17.08
C GLU A 469 -16.35 2.31 -17.26
N PRO A 470 -15.29 2.97 -16.78
CA PRO A 470 -15.08 4.37 -17.07
C PRO A 470 -14.90 4.50 -18.59
N LYS A 471 -15.93 4.99 -19.28
CA LYS A 471 -15.81 5.46 -20.65
C LYS A 471 -14.73 6.54 -20.64
N THR A 472 -13.54 6.20 -21.13
CA THR A 472 -12.48 7.12 -21.50
C THR A 472 -12.95 7.96 -22.68
N SER A 473 -13.83 8.91 -22.37
CA SER A 473 -14.15 10.03 -23.24
C SER A 473 -12.95 10.96 -23.15
N ILE A 474 -11.95 10.75 -24.01
CA ILE A 474 -10.92 11.74 -24.27
C ILE A 474 -11.63 12.94 -24.89
N LEU A 475 -12.09 13.84 -24.03
CA LEU A 475 -12.44 15.20 -24.43
C LEU A 475 -11.13 15.89 -24.74
N SER A 476 -10.95 16.18 -26.03
CA SER A 476 -9.88 17.01 -26.57
C SER A 476 -9.68 18.26 -25.70
N MET A 477 -8.55 18.30 -25.00
CA MET A 477 -8.03 19.47 -24.31
C MET A 477 -7.82 20.59 -25.35
N GLY A 478 -8.78 21.51 -25.42
CA GLY A 478 -8.59 22.75 -26.16
C GLY A 478 -7.42 23.52 -25.56
N LYS A 479 -6.41 23.80 -26.39
CA LYS A 479 -5.26 24.65 -26.05
C LYS A 479 -5.77 25.99 -25.49
N GLY A 480 -5.55 26.22 -24.20
CA GLY A 480 -5.71 27.55 -23.61
C GLY A 480 -4.67 28.52 -24.19
N PRO A 481 -4.97 29.83 -24.24
CA PRO A 481 -4.05 30.81 -24.82
C PRO A 481 -2.80 30.95 -23.94
N THR A 482 -1.66 30.59 -24.53
CA THR A 482 -0.32 30.98 -24.09
C THR A 482 -0.18 32.49 -24.18
N GLY A 483 0.05 33.17 -23.06
CA GLY A 483 0.46 34.57 -23.06
C GLY A 483 0.08 35.35 -21.81
N LEU A 484 0.75 35.09 -20.69
CA LEU A 484 0.94 36.09 -19.64
C LEU A 484 2.39 35.99 -19.16
N ALA A 485 3.23 36.84 -19.75
CA ALA A 485 4.56 37.12 -19.24
C ALA A 485 4.43 37.88 -17.91
N SER A 486 5.15 37.38 -16.91
CA SER A 486 5.37 37.98 -15.61
C SER A 486 5.95 39.39 -15.77
N VAL A 487 5.26 40.40 -15.23
CA VAL A 487 5.84 41.71 -14.93
C VAL A 487 6.70 41.54 -13.67
N ALA A 488 7.98 41.91 -13.75
CA ALA A 488 8.88 41.96 -12.60
C ALA A 488 8.55 43.16 -11.71
N PRO A 489 8.66 43.05 -10.38
CA PRO A 489 8.41 44.16 -9.47
C PRO A 489 9.57 45.17 -9.51
N LEU A 490 9.23 46.45 -9.58
CA LEU A 490 10.09 47.56 -9.17
C LEU A 490 9.94 47.79 -7.66
#